data_AF-A0A2T4J1I3-F1
#
_entry.id   AF-A0A2T4J1I3-F1
#
_cell.length_a   1.000
_cell.length_b   1.000
_cell.length_c   1.000
_cell.angle_alpha   90.00
_cell.angle_beta   90.00
_cell.angle_gamma   90.00
#
_symmetry.space_group_name_H-M   'P 1'
#
loop_
_entity.id
_entity.type
_entity.pdbx_description
1 polymer ?
#
loop_
_entity_poly.entity_id
_entity_poly.type
_entity_poly.pdbx_seq_one_letter_code
_entity_poly.pdbx_strand_id
1 'polypeptide(L)'
;MRLTLGRAQVFAGLLLAGLALIAVPHSARGDVHGDMALSLVHLRIEAMDKLGIQKESKATGFLVTADGQVLTVYHLISGLGEVLGDTVKITARVGRRGENSTDFTESAAVVTALPELDLLLLKISQGLDAYTPVRLGSSRTLALDAPLLTSGFPENLERWQDDGALRSKQGPGGTLWGTDMEFLGGQSGSPIYLNTGEVVGVVKGQLRGASNKSFFVPIDLADPLLIPLRLEAIWQRLAAVPKGQCRVCVSATPTLCAGNTQACSDWSTAGALTGADPNSAGWSEPIQIIKDTSAGFADCKIRWKVECQ
;
A
#
# COMPACT_ATOMS: atom_id res chain seq x y z
N MET A 1 -62.14 -23.67 69.57
CA MET A 1 -62.90 -24.08 68.37
C MET A 1 -63.49 -22.84 67.71
N ARG A 2 -62.82 -22.34 66.65
CA ARG A 2 -63.41 -21.68 65.46
C ARG A 2 -62.29 -21.08 64.64
N LEU A 3 -62.05 -21.70 63.50
CA LEU A 3 -61.31 -21.14 62.37
C LEU A 3 -62.08 -19.95 61.79
N THR A 4 -61.37 -18.92 61.38
CA THR A 4 -61.74 -18.13 60.19
C THR A 4 -60.47 -17.64 59.50
N LEU A 5 -60.33 -18.05 58.24
CA LEU A 5 -59.33 -17.64 57.25
C LEU A 5 -59.44 -16.15 56.91
N GLY A 6 -58.32 -15.60 56.45
CA GLY A 6 -58.33 -14.81 55.21
C GLY A 6 -57.71 -13.42 55.29
N ARG A 7 -56.47 -13.28 54.81
CA ARG A 7 -56.16 -12.60 53.53
C ARG A 7 -54.65 -12.43 53.40
N ALA A 8 -54.09 -13.09 52.38
CA ALA A 8 -52.75 -12.85 51.89
C ALA A 8 -52.68 -11.45 51.26
N GLN A 9 -51.76 -10.61 51.74
CA GLN A 9 -51.36 -9.40 51.01
C GLN A 9 -50.11 -9.72 50.21
N VAL A 10 -50.31 -9.93 48.90
CA VAL A 10 -49.26 -9.94 47.90
C VAL A 10 -48.97 -8.48 47.56
N PHE A 11 -47.84 -7.94 48.03
CA PHE A 11 -47.31 -6.69 47.50
C PHE A 11 -46.61 -6.99 46.18
N ALA A 12 -47.25 -6.65 45.07
CA ALA A 12 -46.65 -6.64 43.75
C ALA A 12 -45.60 -5.52 43.70
N GLY A 13 -44.33 -5.89 43.77
CA GLY A 13 -43.22 -5.00 43.45
C GLY A 13 -43.22 -4.72 41.94
N LEU A 14 -43.58 -3.50 41.56
CA LEU A 14 -43.47 -3.02 40.19
C LEU A 14 -41.97 -2.79 39.89
N LEU A 15 -41.29 -3.82 39.40
CA LEU A 15 -39.96 -3.70 38.79
C LEU A 15 -40.12 -2.95 37.46
N LEU A 16 -39.98 -1.63 37.49
CA LEU A 16 -39.69 -0.82 36.32
C LEU A 16 -38.31 -1.24 35.81
N ALA A 17 -38.28 -2.25 34.93
CA ALA A 17 -37.13 -2.52 34.08
C ALA A 17 -37.01 -1.34 33.10
N GLY A 18 -36.29 -0.29 33.53
CA GLY A 18 -35.83 0.74 32.62
C GLY A 18 -34.96 0.06 31.57
N LEU A 19 -35.47 -0.04 30.34
CA LEU A 19 -34.64 -0.28 29.18
C LEU A 19 -33.72 0.94 29.06
N ALA A 20 -32.57 0.90 29.72
CA ALA A 20 -31.47 1.74 29.33
C ALA A 20 -31.15 1.32 27.90
N LEU A 21 -31.54 2.14 26.92
CA LEU A 21 -30.88 2.10 25.62
C LEU A 21 -29.41 2.35 25.93
N ILE A 22 -28.64 1.27 26.02
CA ILE A 22 -27.21 1.33 25.86
C ILE A 22 -27.06 1.82 24.44
N ALA A 23 -26.85 3.14 24.29
CA ALA A 23 -26.30 3.69 23.08
C ALA A 23 -24.97 2.97 22.91
N VAL A 24 -24.97 1.93 22.07
CA VAL A 24 -23.74 1.33 21.57
C VAL A 24 -23.01 2.51 20.94
N PRO A 25 -21.84 2.93 21.47
CA PRO A 25 -21.11 4.01 20.86
C PRO A 25 -20.85 3.58 19.42
N HIS A 26 -21.42 4.34 18.48
CA HIS A 26 -21.11 4.19 17.08
C HIS A 26 -19.59 4.32 16.99
N SER A 27 -18.92 3.24 16.65
CA SER A 27 -17.46 3.12 16.66
C SER A 27 -16.84 4.39 16.08
N ALA A 28 -15.98 5.03 16.86
CA ALA A 28 -15.20 6.18 16.41
C ALA A 28 -14.59 5.81 15.05
N ARG A 29 -14.99 6.54 14.00
CA ARG A 29 -14.35 6.43 12.69
C ARG A 29 -12.88 6.79 12.92
N GLY A 30 -11.98 5.81 12.81
CA GLY A 30 -10.56 5.98 13.13
C GLY A 30 -9.95 7.15 12.34
N ASP A 31 -9.01 7.86 12.96
CA ASP A 31 -8.25 8.92 12.31
C ASP A 31 -7.25 8.30 11.32
N VAL A 32 -7.70 8.06 10.09
CA VAL A 32 -6.91 7.43 9.04
C VAL A 32 -5.66 8.24 8.67
N HIS A 33 -5.69 9.58 8.80
CA HIS A 33 -4.49 10.42 8.62
C HIS A 33 -3.50 10.21 9.76
N GLY A 34 -3.99 10.10 11.00
CA GLY A 34 -3.21 9.75 12.17
C GLY A 34 -2.51 8.40 12.01
N ASP A 35 -3.24 7.37 11.60
CA ASP A 35 -2.69 6.03 11.34
C ASP A 35 -1.64 6.07 10.22
N MET A 36 -1.92 6.78 9.12
CA MET A 36 -1.00 6.90 7.99
C MET A 36 0.29 7.62 8.37
N ALA A 37 0.23 8.58 9.28
CA ALA A 37 1.37 9.40 9.69
C ALA A 37 2.58 8.56 10.11
N LEU A 38 2.35 7.47 10.85
CA LEU A 38 3.39 6.56 11.34
C LEU A 38 4.14 5.84 10.21
N SER A 39 3.55 5.77 9.02
CA SER A 39 4.13 5.12 7.85
C SER A 39 4.81 6.10 6.89
N LEU A 40 4.64 7.41 7.09
CA LEU A 40 5.22 8.44 6.22
C LEU A 40 6.72 8.59 6.49
N VAL A 41 7.47 8.90 5.44
CA VAL A 41 8.91 9.10 5.49
C VAL A 41 9.25 10.43 4.83
N HIS A 42 9.91 11.32 5.57
CA HIS A 42 10.52 12.52 4.99
C HIS A 42 11.90 12.15 4.46
N LEU A 43 12.10 12.31 3.16
CA LEU A 43 13.33 11.95 2.47
C LEU A 43 14.11 13.20 2.10
N ARG A 44 15.42 13.12 2.25
CA ARG A 44 16.37 14.12 1.77
C ARG A 44 17.52 13.45 1.07
N ILE A 45 17.87 13.97 -0.10
CA ILE A 45 19.07 13.57 -0.82
C ILE A 45 19.98 14.78 -0.99
N GLU A 46 21.27 14.55 -0.82
CA GLU A 46 22.32 15.54 -0.98
C GLU A 46 23.43 14.95 -1.85
N ALA A 47 24.00 15.75 -2.75
CA ALA A 47 25.17 15.39 -3.56
C ALA A 47 25.91 16.64 -4.02
N MET A 48 27.15 16.51 -4.49
CA MET A 48 27.88 17.59 -5.14
C MET A 48 27.77 17.47 -6.66
N ASP A 49 27.64 18.59 -7.37
CA ASP A 49 27.83 18.60 -8.82
C ASP A 49 29.32 18.64 -9.21
N LYS A 50 29.60 18.56 -10.52
CA LYS A 50 30.98 18.60 -11.06
C LYS A 50 31.73 19.90 -10.75
N LEU A 51 31.04 20.96 -10.32
CA LEU A 51 31.62 22.25 -9.94
C LEU A 51 31.83 22.35 -8.42
N GLY A 52 31.52 21.29 -7.66
CA GLY A 52 31.59 21.28 -6.20
C GLY A 52 30.42 22.01 -5.53
N ILE A 53 29.34 22.32 -6.25
CA ILE A 53 28.15 22.94 -5.68
C ILE A 53 27.26 21.86 -5.08
N GLN A 54 26.91 22.01 -3.81
CA GLN A 54 25.97 21.12 -3.14
C GLN A 54 24.57 21.28 -3.74
N LYS A 55 23.98 20.15 -4.13
CA LYS A 55 22.60 19.99 -4.57
C LYS A 55 21.83 19.24 -3.50
N GLU A 56 20.58 19.61 -3.31
CA GLU A 56 19.66 18.84 -2.48
C GLU A 56 18.27 18.74 -3.11
N SER A 57 17.55 17.69 -2.71
CA SER A 57 16.15 17.49 -3.03
C SER A 57 15.45 16.82 -1.84
N LYS A 58 14.16 17.10 -1.68
CA LYS A 58 13.32 16.56 -0.60
C LYS A 58 12.05 15.99 -1.20
N ALA A 59 11.58 14.90 -0.61
CA ALA A 59 10.36 14.24 -1.02
C ALA A 59 9.66 13.59 0.18
N THR A 60 8.43 13.19 -0.04
CA THR A 60 7.74 12.26 0.85
C THR A 60 7.89 10.84 0.30
N GLY A 61 7.96 9.86 1.17
CA GLY A 61 7.76 8.46 0.84
C GLY A 61 6.88 7.80 1.89
N PHE A 62 6.62 6.51 1.71
CA PHE A 62 5.90 5.73 2.71
C PHE A 62 6.46 4.31 2.80
N LEU A 63 6.43 3.77 4.02
CA LEU A 63 6.90 2.43 4.34
C LEU A 63 5.98 1.38 3.71
N VAL A 64 6.55 0.48 2.91
CA VAL A 64 5.83 -0.67 2.31
C VAL A 64 6.15 -1.99 2.99
N THR A 65 7.18 -2.02 3.85
CA THR A 65 7.54 -3.17 4.69
C THR A 65 7.95 -2.75 6.09
N ALA A 66 7.74 -3.64 7.06
CA ALA A 66 8.15 -3.42 8.45
C ALA A 66 9.68 -3.39 8.62
N ASP A 67 10.40 -3.95 7.65
CA ASP A 67 11.85 -4.00 7.62
C ASP A 67 12.46 -2.72 7.02
N GLY A 68 11.66 -1.77 6.51
CA GLY A 68 12.11 -0.43 6.13
C GLY A 68 12.28 -0.19 4.63
N GLN A 69 11.50 -0.84 3.78
CA GLN A 69 11.41 -0.45 2.37
C GLN A 69 10.43 0.71 2.20
N VAL A 70 10.80 1.68 1.38
CA VAL A 70 10.08 2.94 1.20
C VAL A 70 9.82 3.17 -0.29
N LEU A 71 8.55 3.33 -0.66
CA LEU A 71 8.19 3.76 -2.00
C LEU A 71 8.10 5.28 -2.07
N THR A 72 8.68 5.86 -3.12
CA THR A 72 8.69 7.30 -3.39
C THR A 72 8.86 7.54 -4.91
N VAL A 73 9.23 8.76 -5.28
CA VAL A 73 9.45 9.20 -6.66
C VAL A 73 10.91 9.12 -7.11
N TYR A 74 11.13 8.84 -8.40
CA TYR A 74 12.48 8.77 -8.97
C TYR A 74 13.14 10.15 -9.13
N HIS A 75 12.36 11.20 -9.39
CA HIS A 75 12.87 12.56 -9.48
C HIS A 75 13.40 13.13 -8.17
N LEU A 76 13.28 12.41 -7.04
CA LEU A 76 14.10 12.68 -5.87
C LEU A 76 15.58 12.68 -6.25
N ILE A 77 16.04 11.69 -7.03
CA ILE A 77 17.43 11.56 -7.48
C ILE A 77 17.66 12.36 -8.76
N SER A 78 16.85 12.11 -9.81
CA SER A 78 17.11 12.73 -11.12
C SER A 78 16.89 14.24 -11.13
N GLY A 79 16.12 14.77 -10.17
CA GLY A 79 15.93 16.21 -9.98
C GLY A 79 17.20 16.97 -9.55
N LEU A 80 18.24 16.28 -9.08
CA LEU A 80 19.54 16.90 -8.76
C LEU A 80 20.35 17.29 -10.01
N GLY A 81 20.00 16.74 -11.19
CA GLY A 81 20.77 16.90 -12.41
C GLY A 81 22.07 16.07 -12.41
N GLU A 82 23.11 16.57 -13.06
CA GLU A 82 24.42 15.89 -13.09
C GLU A 82 25.18 16.08 -11.78
N VAL A 83 25.28 15.01 -10.98
CA VAL A 83 26.00 14.98 -9.70
C VAL A 83 27.10 13.93 -9.66
N LEU A 84 28.05 14.09 -8.74
CA LEU A 84 29.11 13.14 -8.43
C LEU A 84 28.53 11.99 -7.60
N GLY A 85 28.43 10.80 -8.18
CA GLY A 85 27.74 9.66 -7.58
C GLY A 85 28.31 9.19 -6.23
N ASP A 86 29.61 9.35 -6.02
CA ASP A 86 30.32 9.03 -4.77
C ASP A 86 29.99 9.99 -3.61
N THR A 87 29.38 11.14 -3.91
CA THR A 87 28.94 12.13 -2.91
C THR A 87 27.47 11.98 -2.53
N VAL A 88 26.74 11.07 -3.18
CA VAL A 88 25.29 10.91 -2.97
C VAL A 88 25.03 10.36 -1.57
N LYS A 89 24.24 11.11 -0.80
CA LYS A 89 23.76 10.71 0.51
C LYS A 89 22.24 10.83 0.55
N ILE A 90 21.55 9.72 0.80
CA ILE A 90 20.11 9.70 1.03
C ILE A 90 19.86 9.47 2.52
N THR A 91 19.05 10.33 3.12
CA THR A 91 18.67 10.25 4.52
C THR A 91 17.16 10.35 4.67
N ALA A 92 16.65 9.76 5.74
CA ALA A 92 15.22 9.66 5.99
C ALA A 92 14.90 10.06 7.44
N ARG A 93 13.63 10.39 7.66
CA ARG A 93 13.01 10.50 8.99
C ARG A 93 11.60 9.94 8.91
N VAL A 94 11.26 9.00 9.78
CA VAL A 94 9.94 8.35 9.80
C VAL A 94 8.96 9.12 10.70
N GLY A 95 7.69 9.15 10.31
CA GLY A 95 6.58 9.62 11.13
C GLY A 95 6.37 11.14 11.17
N ARG A 96 7.40 11.92 10.82
CA ARG A 96 7.38 13.39 10.92
C ARG A 96 8.41 14.03 10.00
N ARG A 97 8.21 15.31 9.68
CA ARG A 97 9.19 16.10 8.94
C ARG A 97 10.47 16.29 9.75
N GLY A 98 11.60 16.27 9.04
CA GLY A 98 12.90 16.71 9.54
C GLY A 98 13.14 18.16 9.16
N GLU A 99 13.60 18.99 10.09
CA GLU A 99 13.87 20.40 9.84
C GLU A 99 15.33 20.62 9.43
N ASN A 100 16.25 19.97 10.12
CA ASN A 100 17.69 20.10 9.91
C ASN A 100 18.35 18.74 9.61
N SER A 101 19.62 18.74 9.18
CA SER A 101 20.35 17.51 8.84
C SER A 101 20.42 16.50 9.99
N THR A 102 20.45 16.97 11.23
CA THR A 102 20.47 16.14 12.45
C THR A 102 19.15 15.41 12.71
N ASP A 103 18.07 15.86 12.08
CA ASP A 103 16.76 15.23 12.22
C ASP A 103 16.62 13.96 11.39
N PHE A 104 17.43 13.81 10.35
CA PHE A 104 17.39 12.63 9.50
C PHE A 104 18.30 11.56 10.08
N THR A 105 17.68 10.67 10.84
CA THR A 105 18.37 9.66 11.65
C THR A 105 18.70 8.40 10.86
N GLU A 106 17.95 8.13 9.79
CA GLU A 106 18.06 6.91 9.02
C GLU A 106 18.84 7.16 7.72
N SER A 107 19.78 6.27 7.40
CA SER A 107 20.43 6.25 6.09
C SER A 107 19.58 5.43 5.11
N ALA A 108 19.52 5.85 3.85
CA ALA A 108 18.76 5.15 2.82
C ALA A 108 19.62 4.74 1.63
N ALA A 109 19.29 3.61 1.03
CA ALA A 109 19.91 3.10 -0.20
C ALA A 109 18.85 2.81 -1.26
N VAL A 110 19.22 2.93 -2.53
CA VAL A 110 18.36 2.56 -3.66
C VAL A 110 18.31 1.04 -3.75
N VAL A 111 17.10 0.47 -3.75
CA VAL A 111 16.87 -0.95 -4.04
C VAL A 111 16.69 -1.14 -5.53
N THR A 112 15.76 -0.39 -6.10
CA THR A 112 15.42 -0.42 -7.53
C THR A 112 14.63 0.83 -7.92
N ALA A 113 14.53 1.11 -9.20
CA ALA A 113 13.80 2.26 -9.74
C ALA A 113 13.03 1.87 -11.00
N LEU A 114 11.97 2.63 -11.27
CA LEU A 114 11.21 2.59 -12.51
C LEU A 114 11.13 4.02 -13.09
N PRO A 115 12.20 4.50 -13.75
CA PRO A 115 12.31 5.90 -14.18
C PRO A 115 11.16 6.37 -15.07
N GLU A 116 10.68 5.49 -15.96
CA GLU A 116 9.60 5.79 -16.91
C GLU A 116 8.28 6.16 -16.22
N LEU A 117 8.06 5.62 -15.02
CA LEU A 117 6.88 5.90 -14.19
C LEU A 117 7.19 6.85 -13.06
N ASP A 118 8.43 7.34 -12.97
CA ASP A 118 8.92 8.22 -11.92
C ASP A 118 8.77 7.61 -10.51
N LEU A 119 9.05 6.32 -10.37
CA LEU A 119 8.96 5.59 -9.11
C LEU A 119 10.32 5.08 -8.65
N LEU A 120 10.52 5.07 -7.33
CA LEU A 120 11.76 4.67 -6.69
C LEU A 120 11.46 3.87 -5.42
N LEU A 121 12.13 2.72 -5.29
CA LEU A 121 12.09 1.91 -4.07
C LEU A 121 13.42 2.07 -3.33
N LEU A 122 13.33 2.55 -2.11
CA LEU A 122 14.46 2.72 -1.20
C LEU A 122 14.41 1.70 -0.07
N LYS A 123 15.54 1.48 0.57
CA LYS A 123 15.68 0.76 1.84
C LYS A 123 16.32 1.70 2.86
N ILE A 124 15.61 2.00 3.95
CA ILE A 124 16.17 2.75 5.08
C ILE A 124 16.79 1.80 6.10
N SER A 125 17.77 2.27 6.86
CA SER A 125 18.33 1.55 8.00
C SER A 125 17.21 1.17 8.97
N GLN A 126 17.21 -0.07 9.44
CA GLN A 126 16.24 -0.51 10.44
C GLN A 126 16.49 0.21 11.76
N GLY A 127 15.41 0.72 12.35
CA GLY A 127 15.41 1.20 13.73
C GLY A 127 15.50 0.02 14.71
N LEU A 128 15.47 0.34 16.00
CA LEU A 128 15.41 -0.68 17.06
C LEU A 128 14.07 -1.43 17.06
N ASP A 129 13.00 -0.72 16.72
CA ASP A 129 11.65 -1.27 16.57
C ASP A 129 11.30 -1.47 15.10
N ALA A 130 10.39 -2.42 14.84
CA ALA A 130 9.84 -2.64 13.51
C ALA A 130 9.03 -1.42 13.05
N TYR A 131 9.17 -1.06 11.77
CA TYR A 131 8.39 0.02 11.18
C TYR A 131 6.93 -0.39 10.99
N THR A 132 6.04 0.60 10.91
CA THR A 132 4.62 0.39 10.56
C THR A 132 4.46 0.61 9.06
N PRO A 133 4.32 -0.44 8.23
CA PRO A 133 4.08 -0.29 6.81
C PRO A 133 2.61 0.04 6.51
N VAL A 134 2.39 0.69 5.38
CA VAL A 134 1.05 0.90 4.83
C VAL A 134 0.43 -0.41 4.37
N ARG A 135 -0.89 -0.44 4.27
CA ARG A 135 -1.59 -1.48 3.51
C ARG A 135 -1.62 -1.09 2.04
N LEU A 136 -1.05 -1.91 1.17
CA LEU A 136 -1.15 -1.71 -0.28
C LEU A 136 -2.51 -2.22 -0.79
N GLY A 137 -3.26 -1.33 -1.44
CA GLY A 137 -4.52 -1.64 -2.09
C GLY A 137 -4.35 -1.90 -3.60
N SER A 138 -5.43 -1.65 -4.33
CA SER A 138 -5.46 -1.68 -5.79
C SER A 138 -6.24 -0.48 -6.32
N SER A 139 -5.69 0.18 -7.34
CA SER A 139 -6.31 1.29 -8.05
C SER A 139 -7.31 0.84 -9.12
N ARG A 140 -7.24 -0.43 -9.56
CA ARG A 140 -7.99 -0.97 -10.73
C ARG A 140 -9.50 -0.77 -10.65
N THR A 141 -10.06 -0.85 -9.45
CA THR A 141 -11.50 -0.77 -9.18
C THR A 141 -12.00 0.65 -8.90
N LEU A 142 -11.11 1.65 -8.79
CA LEU A 142 -11.52 3.02 -8.47
C LEU A 142 -12.38 3.59 -9.59
N ALA A 143 -13.54 4.12 -9.26
CA ALA A 143 -14.37 4.88 -10.20
C ALA A 143 -13.95 6.36 -10.21
N LEU A 144 -14.36 7.11 -11.24
CA LEU A 144 -14.34 8.57 -11.15
C LEU A 144 -15.16 9.02 -9.94
N ASP A 145 -14.74 10.13 -9.34
CA ASP A 145 -15.27 10.71 -8.11
C ASP A 145 -15.13 9.83 -6.85
N ALA A 146 -14.36 8.73 -6.92
CA ALA A 146 -13.99 7.97 -5.74
C ALA A 146 -13.22 8.87 -4.75
N PRO A 147 -13.58 8.87 -3.45
CA PRO A 147 -12.91 9.68 -2.45
C PRO A 147 -11.48 9.18 -2.24
N LEU A 148 -10.54 10.11 -2.19
CA LEU A 148 -9.12 9.88 -2.02
C LEU A 148 -8.59 10.80 -0.93
N LEU A 149 -7.63 10.29 -0.17
CA LEU A 149 -6.90 11.02 0.85
C LEU A 149 -5.41 11.04 0.50
N THR A 150 -4.71 12.06 0.97
CA THR A 150 -3.25 12.12 0.92
C THR A 150 -2.68 12.67 2.22
N SER A 151 -1.44 12.30 2.53
CA SER A 151 -0.68 12.91 3.61
C SER A 151 0.81 12.89 3.30
N GLY A 152 1.52 13.96 3.65
CA GLY A 152 2.94 14.06 3.37
C GLY A 152 3.60 15.27 4.01
N PHE A 153 4.82 15.54 3.56
CA PHE A 153 5.70 16.56 4.13
C PHE A 153 6.02 17.65 3.09
N PRO A 154 5.20 18.71 3.01
CA PRO A 154 5.58 19.89 2.25
C PRO A 154 6.86 20.54 2.77
N GLU A 155 7.52 21.32 1.92
CA GLU A 155 8.76 22.01 2.28
C GLU A 155 8.63 22.93 3.50
N ASN A 156 7.45 23.52 3.75
CA ASN A 156 7.27 24.54 4.79
C ASN A 156 6.32 24.13 5.93
N LEU A 157 5.86 22.88 5.97
CA LEU A 157 4.86 22.41 6.95
C LEU A 157 5.31 21.09 7.57
N GLU A 158 5.10 20.91 8.88
CA GLU A 158 5.46 19.65 9.58
C GLU A 158 4.74 18.43 9.00
N ARG A 159 3.51 18.63 8.54
CA ARG A 159 2.68 17.64 7.85
C ARG A 159 1.56 18.37 7.12
N TRP A 160 1.14 17.84 5.99
CA TRP A 160 -0.07 18.27 5.30
C TRP A 160 -0.89 17.04 4.94
N GLN A 161 -2.20 17.22 5.00
CA GLN A 161 -3.19 16.24 4.62
C GLN A 161 -4.24 16.93 3.78
N ASP A 162 -4.77 16.20 2.79
CA ASP A 162 -5.81 16.71 1.91
C ASP A 162 -6.76 15.58 1.50
N ASP A 163 -7.99 15.98 1.24
CA ASP A 163 -9.13 15.12 0.94
C ASP A 163 -9.71 15.57 -0.39
N GLY A 164 -9.79 14.66 -1.36
CA GLY A 164 -10.36 14.96 -2.66
C GLY A 164 -10.93 13.73 -3.33
N ALA A 165 -10.91 13.74 -4.65
CA ALA A 165 -11.46 12.64 -5.43
C ALA A 165 -10.67 12.36 -6.71
N LEU A 166 -10.87 11.16 -7.26
CA LEU A 166 -10.36 10.79 -8.58
C LEU A 166 -11.13 11.55 -9.68
N ARG A 167 -10.48 12.46 -10.39
CA ARG A 167 -11.11 13.28 -11.44
C ARG A 167 -10.81 12.83 -12.86
N SER A 168 -9.70 12.12 -13.08
CA SER A 168 -9.37 11.61 -14.42
C SER A 168 -8.48 10.36 -14.33
N LYS A 169 -8.70 9.42 -15.24
CA LYS A 169 -7.80 8.27 -15.50
C LYS A 169 -6.93 8.46 -16.74
N GLN A 170 -7.03 9.61 -17.40
CA GLN A 170 -6.39 9.92 -18.68
C GLN A 170 -5.44 11.10 -18.49
N GLY A 171 -4.44 10.93 -17.61
CA GLY A 171 -3.38 11.92 -17.44
C GLY A 171 -2.26 11.76 -18.48
N PRO A 172 -1.29 12.68 -18.46
CA PRO A 172 -0.19 12.70 -19.42
C PRO A 172 0.61 11.40 -19.42
N GLY A 173 1.07 11.00 -20.62
CA GLY A 173 1.78 9.74 -20.83
C GLY A 173 0.93 8.47 -20.64
N GLY A 174 -0.37 8.59 -20.34
CA GLY A 174 -1.25 7.43 -20.09
C GLY A 174 -0.99 6.72 -18.75
N THR A 175 -0.08 7.24 -17.93
CA THR A 175 0.41 6.61 -16.69
C THR A 175 0.00 7.38 -15.44
N LEU A 176 -0.58 8.56 -15.59
CA LEU A 176 -0.98 9.43 -14.48
C LEU A 176 -2.50 9.57 -14.39
N TRP A 177 -3.01 9.62 -13.17
CA TRP A 177 -4.40 9.91 -12.85
C TRP A 177 -4.50 11.30 -12.20
N GLY A 178 -5.58 12.00 -12.51
CA GLY A 178 -5.83 13.37 -12.05
C GLY A 178 -6.75 13.40 -10.85
N THR A 179 -6.50 14.34 -9.94
CA THR A 179 -7.30 14.64 -8.75
C THR A 179 -7.48 16.15 -8.60
N ASP A 180 -8.43 16.56 -7.77
CA ASP A 180 -8.66 17.93 -7.33
C ASP A 180 -7.95 18.30 -6.02
N MET A 181 -7.22 17.36 -5.40
CA MET A 181 -6.34 17.65 -4.27
C MET A 181 -5.23 18.64 -4.66
N GLU A 182 -4.76 19.43 -3.70
CA GLU A 182 -3.64 20.35 -3.87
C GLU A 182 -2.33 19.70 -3.43
N PHE A 183 -1.33 19.72 -4.31
CA PHE A 183 0.01 19.22 -4.02
C PHE A 183 1.03 20.35 -3.97
N LEU A 184 1.69 20.47 -2.82
CA LEU A 184 2.74 21.44 -2.54
C LEU A 184 4.14 20.82 -2.79
N GLY A 185 5.16 21.66 -2.97
CA GLY A 185 6.56 21.22 -3.04
C GLY A 185 6.94 20.37 -1.83
N GLY A 186 7.67 19.27 -2.05
CA GLY A 186 8.03 18.28 -1.03
C GLY A 186 7.04 17.10 -0.88
N GLN A 187 5.83 17.20 -1.43
CA GLN A 187 4.82 16.13 -1.33
C GLN A 187 4.92 15.05 -2.41
N SER A 188 5.78 15.22 -3.41
CA SER A 188 6.06 14.15 -4.36
C SER A 188 6.46 12.87 -3.62
N GLY A 189 5.85 11.76 -3.99
CA GLY A 189 6.00 10.45 -3.35
C GLY A 189 5.07 10.19 -2.15
N SER A 190 4.21 11.14 -1.76
CA SER A 190 3.17 10.91 -0.75
C SER A 190 2.20 9.82 -1.18
N PRO A 191 1.68 8.98 -0.26
CA PRO A 191 0.65 8.00 -0.59
C PRO A 191 -0.68 8.69 -0.90
N ILE A 192 -1.37 8.21 -1.92
CA ILE A 192 -2.81 8.40 -2.10
C ILE A 192 -3.49 7.16 -1.54
N TYR A 193 -4.47 7.31 -0.65
CA TYR A 193 -5.12 6.20 0.03
C TYR A 193 -6.62 6.41 0.21
N LEU A 194 -7.31 5.31 0.51
CA LEU A 194 -8.73 5.30 0.79
C LEU A 194 -9.00 5.54 2.28
N ASN A 195 -10.26 5.81 2.64
CA ASN A 195 -10.70 5.84 4.05
C ASN A 195 -10.45 4.52 4.80
N THR A 196 -10.18 3.42 4.08
CA THR A 196 -9.76 2.14 4.65
C THR A 196 -8.27 2.11 5.04
N GLY A 197 -7.51 3.16 4.75
CA GLY A 197 -6.05 3.23 4.91
C GLY A 197 -5.25 2.47 3.84
N GLU A 198 -5.92 1.93 2.82
CA GLU A 198 -5.26 1.23 1.71
C GLU A 198 -4.71 2.22 0.69
N VAL A 199 -3.40 2.13 0.41
CA VAL A 199 -2.71 2.97 -0.56
C VAL A 199 -3.04 2.51 -1.98
N VAL A 200 -3.52 3.45 -2.79
CA VAL A 200 -3.99 3.26 -4.17
C VAL A 200 -3.24 4.14 -5.19
N GLY A 201 -2.31 4.99 -4.74
CA GLY A 201 -1.45 5.74 -5.64
C GLY A 201 -0.27 6.42 -4.96
N VAL A 202 0.57 7.06 -5.77
CA VAL A 202 1.76 7.80 -5.34
C VAL A 202 1.72 9.20 -5.97
N VAL A 203 1.73 10.24 -5.14
CA VAL A 203 1.72 11.63 -5.59
C VAL A 203 2.93 11.92 -6.48
N LYS A 204 2.70 12.53 -7.64
CA LYS A 204 3.78 13.01 -8.53
C LYS A 204 3.90 14.53 -8.52
N GLY A 205 2.79 15.23 -8.29
CA GLY A 205 2.73 16.69 -8.21
C GLY A 205 1.90 17.32 -9.33
N GLN A 206 2.13 18.60 -9.58
CA GLN A 206 1.48 19.37 -10.64
C GLN A 206 2.38 19.46 -11.87
N LEU A 207 1.82 19.23 -13.06
CA LEU A 207 2.56 19.40 -14.31
C LEU A 207 2.60 20.87 -14.72
N ARG A 208 3.80 21.42 -14.92
CA ARG A 208 3.99 22.80 -15.36
C ARG A 208 3.24 23.06 -16.68
N GLY A 209 2.34 24.04 -16.69
CA GLY A 209 1.54 24.42 -17.86
C GLY A 209 0.17 23.73 -17.98
N ALA A 210 -0.12 22.71 -17.17
CA ALA A 210 -1.47 22.17 -17.02
C ALA A 210 -2.18 22.94 -15.89
N SER A 211 -3.14 23.80 -16.26
CA SER A 211 -3.95 24.59 -15.33
C SER A 211 -4.51 23.73 -14.18
N ASN A 212 -3.99 23.94 -12.97
CA ASN A 212 -4.52 23.43 -11.68
C ASN A 212 -4.91 21.94 -11.67
N LYS A 213 -4.13 21.07 -12.34
CA LYS A 213 -4.34 19.62 -12.31
C LYS A 213 -3.21 18.93 -11.55
N SER A 214 -3.59 18.31 -10.44
CA SER A 214 -2.73 17.49 -9.61
C SER A 214 -2.77 16.04 -10.10
N PHE A 215 -1.59 15.40 -10.18
CA PHE A 215 -1.47 14.06 -10.73
C PHE A 215 -0.76 13.10 -9.78
N PHE A 216 -1.16 11.83 -9.85
CA PHE A 216 -0.55 10.73 -9.12
C PHE A 216 -0.40 9.50 -10.01
N VAL A 217 0.55 8.63 -9.67
CA VAL A 217 0.77 7.33 -10.30
C VAL A 217 -0.11 6.30 -9.59
N PRO A 218 -1.00 5.57 -10.30
CA PRO A 218 -1.80 4.51 -9.68
C PRO A 218 -0.93 3.39 -9.11
N ILE A 219 -1.26 2.85 -7.93
CA ILE A 219 -0.36 1.94 -7.20
C ILE A 219 -0.03 0.66 -7.98
N ASP A 220 -0.94 0.17 -8.82
CA ASP A 220 -0.72 -1.03 -9.63
C ASP A 220 0.41 -0.85 -10.66
N LEU A 221 0.73 0.40 -11.03
CA LEU A 221 1.88 0.68 -11.90
C LEU A 221 3.21 0.56 -11.15
N ALA A 222 3.21 0.56 -9.82
CA ALA A 222 4.38 0.29 -9.00
C ALA A 222 4.66 -1.22 -8.83
N ASP A 223 3.79 -2.09 -9.33
CA ASP A 223 3.92 -3.55 -9.19
C ASP A 223 5.29 -4.11 -9.59
N PRO A 224 5.98 -3.65 -10.67
CA PRO A 224 7.33 -4.11 -10.98
C PRO A 224 8.33 -3.95 -9.82
N LEU A 225 8.15 -2.95 -8.95
CA LEU A 225 8.96 -2.73 -7.75
C LEU A 225 8.43 -3.51 -6.53
N LEU A 226 7.13 -3.82 -6.51
CA LEU A 226 6.44 -4.40 -5.34
C LEU A 226 6.16 -5.90 -5.45
N ILE A 227 6.36 -6.53 -6.62
CA ILE A 227 6.10 -7.97 -6.83
C ILE A 227 6.81 -8.85 -5.79
N PRO A 228 8.12 -8.67 -5.49
CA PRO A 228 8.78 -9.49 -4.47
C PRO A 228 8.07 -9.41 -3.11
N LEU A 229 7.61 -8.22 -2.72
CA LEU A 229 6.92 -7.97 -1.47
C LEU A 229 5.52 -8.58 -1.43
N ARG A 230 4.77 -8.45 -2.53
CA ARG A 230 3.44 -9.05 -2.65
C ARG A 230 3.51 -10.57 -2.62
N LEU A 231 4.51 -11.17 -3.26
CA LEU A 231 4.75 -12.61 -3.21
C LEU A 231 5.10 -13.06 -1.80
N GLU A 232 6.00 -12.36 -1.11
CA GLU A 232 6.35 -12.67 0.28
C GLU A 232 5.12 -12.62 1.20
N ALA A 233 4.28 -11.59 1.08
CA ALA A 233 3.05 -11.49 1.86
C ALA A 233 2.09 -12.65 1.59
N ILE A 234 1.98 -13.11 0.33
CA ILE A 234 1.21 -14.32 -0.01
C ILE A 234 1.81 -15.54 0.69
N TRP A 235 3.13 -15.75 0.61
CA TRP A 235 3.80 -16.88 1.24
C TRP A 235 3.61 -16.90 2.76
N GLN A 236 3.69 -15.74 3.42
CA GLN A 236 3.43 -15.63 4.86
C GLN A 236 1.98 -15.99 5.21
N ARG A 237 1.00 -15.50 4.44
CA ARG A 237 -0.41 -15.86 4.63
C ARG A 237 -0.64 -17.36 4.43
N LEU A 238 -0.02 -17.96 3.42
CA LEU A 238 -0.07 -19.39 3.18
C LEU A 238 0.58 -20.20 4.32
N ALA A 239 1.70 -19.73 4.86
CA ALA A 239 2.36 -20.38 5.99
C ALA A 239 1.55 -20.31 7.29
N ALA A 240 0.72 -19.26 7.46
CA ALA A 240 -0.17 -19.07 8.60
C ALA A 240 -1.50 -19.85 8.49
N VAL A 241 -1.83 -20.41 7.32
CA VAL A 241 -2.95 -21.36 7.19
C VAL A 241 -2.60 -22.60 8.03
N PRO A 242 -3.48 -23.03 8.96
CA PRO A 242 -3.24 -24.22 9.77
C PRO A 242 -2.85 -25.41 8.87
N LYS A 243 -1.64 -25.92 9.06
CA LYS A 243 -1.16 -27.10 8.32
C LYS A 243 -2.01 -28.29 8.72
N GLY A 244 -2.83 -28.74 7.79
CA GLY A 244 -3.76 -29.84 8.02
C GLY A 244 -4.09 -30.62 6.76
N GLN A 245 -4.54 -29.96 5.68
CA GLN A 245 -5.10 -30.70 4.53
C GLN A 245 -4.83 -30.07 3.15
N CYS A 246 -4.29 -28.85 3.05
CA CYS A 246 -4.31 -28.12 1.77
C CYS A 246 -2.94 -27.78 1.15
N ARG A 247 -2.87 -27.73 -0.19
CA ARG A 247 -1.79 -27.15 -0.99
C ARG A 247 -2.32 -26.07 -1.94
N VAL A 248 -1.45 -25.18 -2.39
CA VAL A 248 -1.79 -24.15 -3.40
C VAL A 248 -1.05 -24.42 -4.69
N CYS A 249 -1.79 -24.38 -5.80
CA CYS A 249 -1.26 -24.56 -7.13
C CYS A 249 -1.49 -23.28 -7.95
N VAL A 250 -0.47 -22.86 -8.69
CA VAL A 250 -0.50 -21.70 -9.58
C VAL A 250 -0.19 -22.13 -11.00
N SER A 251 -0.95 -21.62 -11.96
CA SER A 251 -0.75 -21.81 -13.39
C SER A 251 -0.66 -20.44 -14.06
N ALA A 252 0.40 -20.20 -14.82
CA ALA A 252 0.58 -18.98 -15.60
C ALA A 252 0.76 -19.33 -17.07
N THR A 253 -0.03 -18.71 -17.94
CA THR A 253 0.12 -18.81 -19.39
C THR A 253 0.33 -17.42 -19.97
N PRO A 254 1.34 -17.21 -20.84
CA PRO A 254 2.34 -18.19 -21.32
C PRO A 254 3.51 -18.43 -20.34
N THR A 255 4.33 -19.45 -20.64
CA THR A 255 5.51 -19.93 -19.88
C THR A 255 6.46 -18.82 -19.42
N LEU A 256 6.50 -17.71 -20.17
CA LEU A 256 7.33 -16.53 -19.92
C LEU A 256 7.01 -15.85 -18.56
N CYS A 257 5.82 -16.10 -17.98
CA CYS A 257 5.36 -15.44 -16.77
C CYS A 257 5.87 -16.03 -15.45
N ALA A 258 6.28 -17.31 -15.42
CA ALA A 258 6.54 -18.01 -14.15
C ALA A 258 7.76 -18.95 -14.19
N GLY A 259 8.45 -19.07 -15.32
CA GLY A 259 9.61 -19.97 -15.48
C GLY A 259 9.26 -21.47 -15.48
N ASN A 260 8.18 -21.88 -14.82
CA ASN A 260 7.60 -23.22 -14.82
C ASN A 260 6.06 -23.10 -14.85
N THR A 261 5.40 -23.72 -15.83
CA THR A 261 3.99 -23.43 -16.18
C THR A 261 2.95 -23.97 -15.21
N GLN A 262 3.35 -24.84 -14.27
CA GLN A 262 2.51 -25.33 -13.18
C GLN A 262 3.40 -25.56 -11.96
N ALA A 263 3.26 -24.73 -10.94
CA ALA A 263 3.97 -24.89 -9.67
C ALA A 263 2.93 -25.05 -8.55
N CYS A 264 2.94 -26.21 -7.89
CA CYS A 264 2.25 -26.41 -6.62
C CYS A 264 3.28 -26.33 -5.50
N SER A 265 2.89 -25.79 -4.35
CA SER A 265 3.67 -25.94 -3.13
C SER A 265 3.81 -27.42 -2.77
N ASP A 266 4.90 -27.78 -2.08
CA ASP A 266 5.07 -29.14 -1.55
C ASP A 266 3.87 -29.54 -0.68
N TRP A 267 3.44 -30.80 -0.82
CA TRP A 267 2.49 -31.40 0.12
C TRP A 267 3.13 -31.52 1.49
N SER A 268 2.35 -31.33 2.54
CA SER A 268 2.87 -31.38 3.92
C SER A 268 3.32 -32.78 4.39
N THR A 269 3.06 -33.88 3.68
CA THR A 269 3.83 -35.17 3.66
C THR A 269 3.23 -36.21 2.68
N ALA A 270 3.93 -37.34 2.47
CA ALA A 270 3.71 -38.35 1.41
C ALA A 270 2.53 -39.32 1.63
N GLY A 271 1.68 -39.45 0.62
CA GLY A 271 0.63 -40.48 0.52
C GLY A 271 -0.23 -40.24 -0.72
N ALA A 272 -0.06 -41.08 -1.76
CA ALA A 272 -0.66 -40.90 -3.07
C ALA A 272 -2.14 -41.28 -3.13
N LEU A 273 -2.94 -40.47 -3.83
CA LEU A 273 -3.97 -40.96 -4.76
C LEU A 273 -3.99 -40.05 -6.00
N THR A 274 -3.71 -40.65 -7.14
CA THR A 274 -3.87 -40.10 -8.48
C THR A 274 -5.35 -40.11 -8.87
N GLY A 275 -5.98 -38.94 -8.91
CA GLY A 275 -7.27 -38.75 -9.59
C GLY A 275 -7.01 -38.10 -10.93
N ALA A 276 -6.94 -38.89 -11.99
CA ALA A 276 -6.95 -38.40 -13.36
C ALA A 276 -8.34 -37.82 -13.66
N ASP A 277 -8.43 -36.50 -13.82
CA ASP A 277 -9.47 -35.86 -14.63
C ASP A 277 -8.92 -34.52 -15.19
N PRO A 278 -8.67 -34.42 -16.51
CA PRO A 278 -8.16 -33.20 -17.14
C PRO A 278 -9.15 -32.01 -17.16
N ASN A 279 -10.40 -32.17 -16.69
CA ASN A 279 -11.43 -31.14 -16.79
C ASN A 279 -12.12 -30.76 -15.46
N SER A 280 -11.50 -31.01 -14.31
CA SER A 280 -12.15 -30.81 -13.00
C SER A 280 -12.15 -29.35 -12.51
N ALA A 281 -13.35 -28.88 -12.15
CA ALA A 281 -13.70 -27.59 -11.58
C ALA A 281 -12.90 -27.24 -10.30
N GLY A 282 -12.56 -25.96 -10.12
CA GLY A 282 -11.92 -25.46 -8.89
C GLY A 282 -10.82 -24.41 -9.07
N TRP A 283 -10.46 -24.06 -10.31
CA TRP A 283 -9.55 -22.94 -10.56
C TRP A 283 -10.27 -21.60 -10.41
N SER A 284 -9.57 -20.61 -9.88
CA SER A 284 -10.01 -19.23 -9.90
C SER A 284 -10.28 -18.77 -11.34
N GLU A 285 -11.17 -17.79 -11.49
CA GLU A 285 -11.23 -17.03 -12.74
C GLU A 285 -9.83 -16.50 -13.09
N PRO A 286 -9.46 -16.49 -14.39
CA PRO A 286 -8.14 -16.02 -14.80
C PRO A 286 -7.97 -14.55 -14.48
N ILE A 287 -6.96 -14.25 -13.68
CA ILE A 287 -6.57 -12.90 -13.36
C ILE A 287 -5.55 -12.46 -14.42
N GLN A 288 -5.91 -11.45 -15.21
CA GLN A 288 -4.98 -10.81 -16.14
C GLN A 288 -4.01 -9.94 -15.33
N ILE A 289 -2.76 -10.35 -15.26
CA ILE A 289 -1.76 -9.64 -14.45
C ILE A 289 -1.04 -8.57 -15.28
N ILE A 290 -0.81 -8.84 -16.57
CA ILE A 290 -0.16 -7.91 -17.50
C ILE A 290 -1.10 -7.68 -18.68
N LYS A 291 -1.57 -6.46 -18.91
CA LYS A 291 -2.29 -6.07 -20.14
C LYS A 291 -1.31 -5.30 -21.01
N ASP A 292 -0.54 -6.01 -21.82
CA ASP A 292 0.30 -5.42 -22.87
C ASP A 292 -0.13 -6.06 -24.20
N THR A 293 -0.56 -5.22 -25.15
CA THR A 293 -1.05 -5.64 -26.47
C THR A 293 0.03 -5.53 -27.56
N SER A 294 1.28 -5.28 -27.19
CA SER A 294 2.42 -5.15 -28.10
C SER A 294 2.87 -6.51 -28.65
N ALA A 295 3.18 -6.60 -29.94
CA ALA A 295 3.59 -7.85 -30.59
C ALA A 295 4.89 -8.41 -29.97
N GLY A 296 4.80 -9.59 -29.35
CA GLY A 296 5.92 -10.28 -28.69
C GLY A 296 5.79 -10.43 -27.17
N PHE A 297 4.85 -9.73 -26.53
CA PHE A 297 4.48 -9.96 -25.14
C PHE A 297 3.08 -10.60 -25.11
N ALA A 298 3.00 -11.84 -24.65
CA ALA A 298 1.75 -12.58 -24.69
C ALA A 298 0.98 -12.44 -23.36
N ASP A 299 -0.34 -12.25 -23.48
CA ASP A 299 -1.31 -12.06 -22.39
C ASP A 299 -1.04 -12.94 -21.17
N CYS A 300 -0.53 -12.35 -20.09
CA CYS A 300 -0.19 -13.09 -18.89
C CYS A 300 -1.41 -13.28 -17.99
N LYS A 301 -2.00 -14.48 -18.04
CA LYS A 301 -3.13 -14.88 -17.20
C LYS A 301 -2.65 -15.86 -16.15
N ILE A 302 -2.89 -15.52 -14.88
CA ILE A 302 -2.65 -16.42 -13.76
C ILE A 302 -3.97 -16.97 -13.25
N ARG A 303 -3.98 -18.27 -12.97
CA ARG A 303 -5.02 -18.94 -12.21
C ARG A 303 -4.39 -19.59 -11.00
N TRP A 304 -5.15 -19.71 -9.93
CA TRP A 304 -4.75 -20.45 -8.75
C TRP A 304 -5.89 -21.36 -8.28
N LYS A 305 -5.53 -22.41 -7.56
CA LYS A 305 -6.49 -23.23 -6.83
C LYS A 305 -5.88 -23.66 -5.50
N VAL A 306 -6.74 -23.86 -4.52
CA VAL A 306 -6.40 -24.50 -3.26
C VAL A 306 -6.98 -25.90 -3.33
N GLU A 307 -6.12 -26.90 -3.19
CA GLU A 307 -6.56 -28.30 -3.06
C GLU A 307 -6.44 -28.70 -1.60
N CYS A 308 -7.53 -29.16 -1.00
CA CYS A 308 -7.58 -29.66 0.36
C CYS A 308 -7.98 -31.15 0.36
N GLN A 309 -7.41 -31.95 1.26
CA GLN A 309 -7.82 -33.32 1.60
C GLN A 309 -9.07 -33.32 2.47
#